data_AF-A0A7C9E7M5-F1
#
_entry.id   AF-A0A7C9E7M5-F1
#
_cell.length_a   1.000
_cell.length_b   1.000
_cell.length_c   1.000
_cell.angle_alpha   90.00
_cell.angle_beta   90.00
_cell.angle_gamma   90.00
#
_symmetry.space_group_name_H-M   'P 1'
#
loop_
_entity.id
_entity.type
_entity.pdbx_description
1 polymer ?
#
loop_
_entity_poly.entity_id
_entity_poly.type
_entity_poly.pdbx_seq_one_letter_code
_entity_poly.pdbx_strand_id
1 'polypeptide(L)'
;LSMASATVHYHDFVVQATPVKRLCNTLSTITVNGQYPGPTLEVVEGDTLVIKVVNKAKYNVTIHWHGVRQMRTGWADGPEYITQCPIRPGGSYTYRFTIQG
;
A
#
# COMPACT_ATOMS: atom_id res chain seq x y z
N LEU A 1 -13.05 -14.99 27.69
CA LEU A 1 -11.86 -14.35 27.11
C LEU A 1 -11.78 -14.77 25.65
N SER A 2 -12.23 -13.92 24.72
CA SER A 2 -12.07 -14.17 23.29
C SER A 2 -10.62 -13.84 22.95
N MET A 3 -9.81 -14.85 22.59
CA MET A 3 -8.51 -14.57 21.98
C MET A 3 -8.80 -14.03 20.57
N ALA A 4 -8.47 -12.76 20.32
CA ALA A 4 -8.44 -12.26 18.96
C ALA A 4 -7.42 -13.09 18.18
N SER A 5 -7.88 -13.82 17.17
CA SER A 5 -7.02 -14.63 16.31
C SER A 5 -6.37 -13.71 15.29
N ALA A 6 -5.11 -13.32 15.53
CA ALA A 6 -4.33 -12.55 14.59
C ALA A 6 -4.20 -13.30 13.25
N THR A 7 -4.65 -12.67 12.17
CA THR A 7 -4.64 -13.22 10.82
C THR A 7 -3.58 -12.52 9.97
N VAL A 8 -2.99 -13.25 9.02
CA VAL A 8 -2.09 -12.67 8.01
C VAL A 8 -2.87 -12.47 6.72
N HIS A 9 -2.94 -11.22 6.26
CA HIS A 9 -3.63 -10.85 5.02
C HIS A 9 -2.61 -10.56 3.93
N TYR A 10 -2.86 -11.12 2.75
CA TYR A 10 -1.99 -10.96 1.58
C TYR A 10 -2.71 -10.14 0.51
N HIS A 11 -2.05 -9.10 0.00
CA HIS A 11 -2.58 -8.27 -1.07
C HIS A 11 -1.54 -7.99 -2.15
N ASP A 12 -1.99 -7.94 -3.39
CA ASP A 12 -1.22 -7.45 -4.53
C ASP A 12 -1.75 -6.08 -4.94
N PHE A 13 -0.87 -5.09 -4.90
CA PHE A 13 -1.16 -3.71 -5.27
C PHE A 13 -0.40 -3.35 -6.55
N VAL A 14 -1.12 -3.16 -7.64
CA VAL A 14 -0.58 -2.72 -8.93
C VAL A 14 -0.78 -1.22 -9.05
N VAL A 15 0.31 -0.46 -8.94
CA VAL A 15 0.29 0.99 -9.13
C VAL A 15 0.39 1.29 -10.62
N GLN A 16 -0.62 1.94 -11.19
CA GLN A 16 -0.69 2.19 -12.63
C GLN A 16 -1.44 3.48 -12.96
N ALA A 17 -1.20 4.03 -14.16
CA ALA A 17 -2.02 5.11 -14.69
C ALA A 17 -3.37 4.55 -15.18
N THR A 18 -4.47 5.18 -14.75
CA THR A 18 -5.83 4.78 -15.13
C THR A 18 -6.65 6.03 -15.47
N PRO A 19 -7.44 6.02 -16.57
CA PRO A 19 -8.42 7.07 -16.83
C PRO A 19 -9.52 7.08 -15.75
N VAL A 20 -9.67 8.20 -15.05
CA VAL A 20 -10.70 8.38 -14.02
C VAL A 20 -11.59 9.57 -14.42
N LYS A 21 -12.90 9.36 -14.44
CA LYS A 21 -13.88 10.42 -14.70
C LYS A 21 -14.34 11.03 -13.38
N ARG A 22 -14.10 12.34 -13.20
CA ARG A 22 -14.61 13.12 -12.07
C ARG A 22 -15.14 14.45 -12.55
N LEU A 23 -16.28 14.88 -12.00
CA LEU A 23 -16.89 16.18 -12.32
C LEU A 23 -16.97 16.42 -13.84
N CYS A 24 -17.44 15.41 -14.57
CA CYS A 24 -17.55 15.40 -16.04
C CYS A 24 -16.23 15.47 -16.84
N ASN A 25 -15.06 15.47 -16.19
CA ASN A 25 -13.75 15.47 -16.84
C ASN A 25 -13.05 14.11 -16.65
N THR A 26 -12.40 13.61 -17.70
CA THR A 26 -11.59 12.38 -17.65
C THR A 26 -10.12 12.74 -17.61
N LEU A 27 -9.43 12.30 -16.55
CA LEU A 27 -7.99 12.53 -16.37
C LEU A 27 -7.28 11.20 -16.16
N SER A 28 -6.06 11.09 -16.65
CA SER A 28 -5.18 9.96 -16.31
C SER A 28 -4.61 10.18 -14.92
N THR A 29 -4.95 9.30 -13.98
CA THR A 29 -4.54 9.38 -12.57
C THR A 29 -3.81 8.10 -12.16
N ILE A 30 -2.82 8.22 -11.25
CA ILE A 30 -2.18 7.04 -10.66
C ILE A 30 -3.12 6.42 -9.65
N THR A 31 -3.39 5.12 -9.82
CA THR A 31 -4.31 4.35 -8.98
C THR A 31 -3.66 3.05 -8.53
N VAL A 32 -4.24 2.45 -7.49
CA VAL A 32 -3.94 1.08 -7.08
C VAL A 32 -5.00 0.17 -7.69
N ASN A 33 -4.58 -0.87 -8.40
CA ASN A 33 -5.44 -1.87 -9.04
C ASN A 33 -6.47 -1.29 -10.01
N GLY A 34 -6.18 -0.13 -10.62
CA GLY A 34 -7.12 0.54 -11.52
C GLY A 34 -8.32 1.18 -10.83
N GLN A 35 -8.37 1.18 -9.50
CA GLN A 35 -9.51 1.67 -8.72
C GLN A 35 -9.27 3.08 -8.19
N TYR A 36 -10.34 3.89 -8.22
CA TYR A 36 -10.35 5.21 -7.62
C TYR A 36 -11.67 5.42 -6.85
N PRO A 37 -11.66 5.47 -5.50
CA PRO A 37 -10.53 5.25 -4.60
C PRO A 37 -9.87 3.86 -4.76
N GLY A 38 -8.65 3.71 -4.26
CA GLY A 38 -7.98 2.40 -4.22
C GLY A 38 -8.71 1.39 -3.31
N PRO A 39 -8.34 0.10 -3.35
CA PRO A 39 -8.98 -0.93 -2.55
C PRO A 39 -8.79 -0.67 -1.04
N THR A 40 -9.87 -0.85 -0.27
CA THR A 40 -9.84 -0.78 1.19
C THR A 40 -9.14 -2.02 1.76
N LEU A 41 -8.32 -1.82 2.79
CA LEU A 41 -7.76 -2.89 3.61
C LEU A 41 -8.55 -2.95 4.91
N GLU A 42 -9.28 -4.03 5.12
CA GLU A 42 -10.04 -4.29 6.34
C GLU A 42 -9.28 -5.29 7.20
N VAL A 43 -8.89 -4.86 8.41
CA VAL A 43 -8.02 -5.61 9.32
C VAL A 43 -8.43 -5.34 10.76
N VAL A 44 -8.12 -6.26 11.66
CA VAL A 44 -8.32 -6.07 13.10
C VAL A 44 -6.98 -5.90 13.82
N GLU A 45 -7.03 -5.35 15.02
CA GLU A 45 -5.85 -5.20 15.89
C GLU A 45 -5.14 -6.55 16.08
N GLY A 46 -3.82 -6.55 15.88
CA GLY A 46 -2.98 -7.75 15.92
C GLY A 46 -2.77 -8.45 14.56
N ASP A 47 -3.56 -8.12 13.53
CA ASP A 47 -3.38 -8.69 12.20
C ASP A 47 -2.06 -8.25 11.55
N THR A 48 -1.53 -9.08 10.66
CA THR A 48 -0.36 -8.74 9.83
C THR A 48 -0.78 -8.52 8.39
N LEU A 49 -0.38 -7.38 7.83
CA LEU A 49 -0.50 -7.09 6.41
C LEU A 49 0.78 -7.49 5.69
N VAL A 50 0.64 -8.20 4.56
CA VAL A 50 1.71 -8.48 3.60
C VAL A 50 1.25 -7.98 2.23
N ILE A 51 1.82 -6.87 1.78
CA ILE A 51 1.34 -6.16 0.59
C ILE A 51 2.47 -6.03 -0.41
N LYS A 52 2.36 -6.77 -1.52
CA LYS A 52 3.29 -6.67 -2.64
C LYS A 52 2.84 -5.55 -3.56
N VAL A 53 3.64 -4.50 -3.61
CA VAL A 53 3.41 -3.35 -4.49
C VAL A 53 4.23 -3.53 -5.75
N VAL A 54 3.58 -3.55 -6.91
CA VAL A 54 4.19 -3.61 -8.24
C VAL A 54 3.97 -2.26 -8.92
N ASN A 55 5.06 -1.58 -9.28
CA ASN A 55 5.00 -0.29 -9.94
C ASN A 55 4.94 -0.46 -11.46
N LYS A 56 3.76 -0.30 -12.06
CA LYS A 56 3.57 -0.20 -13.52
C LYS A 56 3.41 1.25 -14.00
N ALA A 57 3.55 2.23 -13.10
CA ALA A 57 3.56 3.63 -13.48
C ALA A 57 4.91 4.03 -14.11
N LYS A 58 4.93 5.17 -14.79
CA LYS A 58 6.14 5.75 -15.38
C LYS A 58 7.03 6.50 -14.38
N TYR A 59 6.60 6.62 -13.13
CA TYR A 59 7.28 7.37 -12.08
C TYR A 59 7.81 6.43 -11.00
N ASN A 60 8.83 6.87 -10.27
CA ASN A 60 9.20 6.26 -8.99
C ASN A 60 8.07 6.42 -7.98
N VAL A 61 7.78 5.39 -7.19
CA VAL A 61 6.71 5.42 -6.18
C VAL A 61 7.11 4.74 -4.88
N THR A 62 6.48 5.12 -3.79
CA THR A 62 6.39 4.36 -2.54
C THR A 62 4.94 4.42 -2.05
N ILE A 63 4.57 3.53 -1.11
CA ILE A 63 3.27 3.58 -0.42
C ILE A 63 3.53 3.79 1.06
N HIS A 64 2.90 4.82 1.64
CA HIS A 64 2.92 5.08 3.07
C HIS A 64 1.59 4.69 3.72
N TRP A 65 1.68 4.05 4.88
CA TRP A 65 0.54 3.54 5.65
C TRP A 65 0.19 4.55 6.75
N HIS A 66 -0.50 5.62 6.35
CA HIS A 66 -0.76 6.74 7.24
C HIS A 66 -1.44 6.31 8.56
N GLY A 67 -0.81 6.66 9.69
CA GLY A 67 -1.30 6.34 11.03
C GLY A 67 -0.86 4.99 11.58
N VAL A 68 -0.22 4.11 10.78
CA VAL A 68 0.35 2.87 11.29
C VAL A 68 1.66 3.16 12.01
N ARG A 69 1.79 2.67 13.24
CA ARG A 69 2.93 2.98 14.13
C ARG A 69 4.28 2.41 13.68
N GLN A 70 4.28 1.35 12.87
CA GLN A 70 5.47 0.66 12.35
C GLN A 70 6.45 0.19 13.43
N MET A 71 5.92 -0.34 14.54
CA MET A 71 6.74 -0.85 15.64
C MET A 71 7.64 -2.00 15.18
N ARG A 72 8.97 -1.76 15.21
CA ARG A 72 9.99 -2.71 14.74
C ARG A 72 9.88 -3.09 13.26
N THR A 73 9.14 -2.31 12.47
CA THR A 73 8.95 -2.51 11.02
C THR A 73 9.16 -1.22 10.22
N GLY A 74 10.08 -0.36 10.66
CA GLY A 74 10.31 0.96 10.06
C GLY A 74 10.63 0.93 8.56
N TRP A 75 11.25 -0.13 8.04
CA TRP A 75 11.50 -0.33 6.60
C TRP A 75 10.21 -0.50 5.76
N ALA A 76 9.06 -0.73 6.41
CA ALA A 76 7.76 -0.84 5.76
C ALA A 76 6.93 0.45 5.86
N ASP A 77 7.50 1.56 6.34
CA ASP A 77 6.75 2.81 6.54
C ASP A 77 6.42 3.53 5.23
N GLY A 78 7.35 3.57 4.27
CA GLY A 78 7.08 4.12 2.93
C GLY A 78 7.65 5.50 2.58
N PRO A 79 8.16 6.35 3.48
CA PRO A 79 8.85 7.57 3.07
C PRO A 79 10.14 7.28 2.30
N GLU A 80 10.20 7.76 1.05
CA GLU A 80 11.37 7.60 0.19
C GLU A 80 12.61 8.30 0.78
N TYR A 81 13.77 7.66 0.64
CA TYR A 81 15.08 8.10 1.15
C TYR A 81 15.19 8.27 2.68
N ILE A 82 14.14 7.92 3.44
CA ILE A 82 14.18 7.82 4.89
C ILE A 82 14.14 6.36 5.32
N THR A 83 13.14 5.62 4.85
CA THR A 83 12.92 4.21 5.26
C THR A 83 13.19 3.21 4.13
N GLN A 84 13.16 3.67 2.88
CA GLN A 84 13.42 2.85 1.70
C GLN A 84 13.85 3.69 0.49
N CYS A 85 14.49 3.05 -0.49
CA CYS A 85 14.58 3.60 -1.84
C CYS A 85 13.21 3.52 -2.56
N PRO A 86 12.96 4.38 -3.55
CA PRO A 86 11.73 4.31 -4.33
C PRO A 86 11.63 3.01 -5.13
N ILE A 87 10.40 2.53 -5.29
CA ILE A 87 10.08 1.44 -6.21
C ILE A 87 10.13 2.03 -7.62
N ARG A 88 11.17 1.69 -8.38
CA ARG A 88 11.34 2.14 -9.76
C ARG A 88 10.25 1.56 -10.69
N PRO A 89 9.95 2.21 -11.83
CA PRO A 89 9.08 1.63 -12.86
C PRO A 89 9.47 0.18 -13.21
N GLY A 90 8.48 -0.72 -13.25
CA GLY A 90 8.66 -2.16 -13.45
C GLY A 90 9.12 -2.92 -12.20
N GLY A 91 9.54 -2.23 -11.15
CA GLY A 91 9.99 -2.82 -9.89
C GLY A 91 8.84 -3.21 -8.96
N SER A 92 9.21 -3.86 -7.86
CA SER A 92 8.26 -4.20 -6.79
C SER A 92 8.91 -4.14 -5.41
N TYR A 93 8.08 -3.96 -4.38
CA TYR A 93 8.48 -4.01 -2.98
C TYR A 93 7.36 -4.63 -2.16
N THR A 94 7.71 -5.45 -1.17
CA THR A 94 6.72 -6.08 -0.28
C THR A 94 6.77 -5.42 1.09
N TYR A 95 5.68 -4.76 1.45
CA TYR A 95 5.46 -4.23 2.78
C TYR A 95 4.96 -5.35 3.69
N ARG A 96 5.56 -5.49 4.87
CA ARG A 96 5.09 -6.43 5.89
C ARG A 96 5.15 -5.79 7.26
N PHE A 97 4.00 -5.65 7.91
CA PHE A 97 3.87 -5.05 9.24
C PHE A 97 2.62 -5.54 9.95
N THR A 98 2.64 -5.46 11.28
CA THR A 98 1.51 -5.84 12.14
C THR A 98 0.77 -4.58 12.57
N ILE A 99 -0.56 -4.64 12.54
CA ILE A 99 -1.43 -3.57 13.05
C ILE A 99 -1.39 -3.62 14.57
N GLN A 100 -0.80 -2.58 15.16
CA GLN A 100 -0.62 -2.45 16.60
C GLN A 100 -0.86 -1.01 17.03
N GLY A 101 -1.74 -0.80 18.02
CA GLY A 101 -2.08 0.47 18.65
C GLY A 101 -1.60 0.58 20.09
#